data_AF-A0AB33ZFE2-F1
#
_entry.id   AF-A0AB33ZFE2-F1
#
_cell.length_a   1.000
_cell.length_b   1.000
_cell.length_c   1.000
_cell.angle_alpha   90.00
_cell.angle_beta   90.00
_cell.angle_gamma   90.00
#
_symmetry.space_group_name_H-M   'P 1'
#
loop_
_entity.id
_entity.type
_entity.pdbx_description
1 polymer ?
#
loop_
_entity_poly.entity_id
_entity_poly.type
_entity_poly.pdbx_seq_one_letter_code
_entity_poly.pdbx_strand_id
1 'polypeptide(L)'
;MNYLTLPFFKALLKKKESKIALAFSFFPMLLIVVGLFNTNFMQLSAPVGSLSFFEFFSAVLFTQYQMTLPLVVFIYIVSTIFRDEITSGIMYLYKDISRKVILNAKLGAILLFQILYIVITFFSSLFTYYVYLVHQPYTSGRFWPSQIDDVQYTVISILGTILVFLLCLLVASLASIILTNGFTMLVGIIFASFSFIAPHLASLKYVFPNGYVNVLGHMSFNSSILLIMLLFVVYYAILYIASLYFYSRLEY
;
A
#
# COMPACT_ATOMS: atom_id res chain seq x y z
N MET A 1 2.71 4.61 -21.41
CA MET A 1 2.55 3.34 -20.66
C MET A 1 3.01 2.21 -21.57
N ASN A 2 3.77 1.24 -21.07
CA ASN A 2 4.28 0.13 -21.89
C ASN A 2 3.11 -0.72 -22.42
N TYR A 3 3.17 -1.14 -23.69
CA TYR A 3 2.10 -1.91 -24.33
C TYR A 3 1.81 -3.24 -23.62
N LEU A 4 2.78 -3.77 -22.86
CA LEU A 4 2.63 -5.00 -22.06
C LEU A 4 2.00 -4.78 -20.68
N THR A 5 1.98 -3.55 -20.14
CA THR A 5 1.47 -3.28 -18.79
C THR A 5 0.00 -3.68 -18.66
N LEU A 6 -0.82 -3.30 -19.64
CA LEU A 6 -2.26 -3.57 -19.60
C LEU A 6 -2.57 -5.07 -19.74
N PRO A 7 -1.92 -5.85 -20.64
CA PRO A 7 -2.01 -7.31 -20.64
C PRO A 7 -1.66 -7.95 -19.29
N PHE A 8 -0.53 -7.59 -18.67
CA PHE A 8 -0.15 -8.14 -17.36
C PHE A 8 -1.17 -7.77 -16.28
N PHE A 9 -1.67 -6.54 -16.29
CA PHE A 9 -2.72 -6.10 -15.37
C PHE A 9 -4.03 -6.88 -15.56
N LYS A 10 -4.48 -7.11 -16.80
CA LYS A 10 -5.67 -7.94 -17.08
C LYS A 10 -5.47 -9.39 -16.64
N ALA A 11 -4.28 -9.95 -16.84
CA ALA A 11 -3.94 -11.29 -16.38
C ALA A 11 -3.98 -11.37 -14.85
N LEU A 12 -3.44 -10.36 -14.17
CA LEU A 12 -3.47 -10.21 -12.72
C LEU A 12 -4.91 -10.26 -12.19
N LEU A 13 -5.81 -9.44 -12.72
CA LEU A 13 -7.22 -9.37 -12.27
C LEU A 13 -7.99 -10.69 -12.38
N LYS A 14 -7.55 -11.60 -13.26
CA LYS A 14 -8.18 -12.93 -13.41
C LYS A 14 -7.75 -13.91 -12.32
N LYS A 15 -6.60 -13.69 -11.67
CA LYS A 15 -6.06 -14.55 -10.62
C LYS A 15 -6.95 -14.53 -9.37
N LYS A 16 -7.04 -15.67 -8.67
CA LYS A 16 -7.90 -15.81 -7.47
C LYS A 16 -7.40 -14.93 -6.33
N GLU A 17 -6.08 -14.87 -6.16
CA GLU A 17 -5.39 -14.07 -5.14
C GLU A 17 -5.71 -12.58 -5.30
N SER A 18 -5.76 -12.11 -6.54
CA SER A 18 -6.11 -10.71 -6.85
C SER A 18 -7.55 -10.39 -6.48
N LYS A 19 -8.50 -11.32 -6.68
CA LYS A 19 -9.88 -11.14 -6.22
C LYS A 19 -9.96 -11.10 -4.68
N ILE A 20 -9.18 -11.92 -3.99
CA ILE A 20 -9.08 -11.92 -2.52
C ILE A 20 -8.50 -10.59 -2.04
N ALA A 21 -7.42 -10.09 -2.66
CA ALA A 21 -6.87 -8.77 -2.33
C ALA A 21 -7.91 -7.66 -2.54
N LEU A 22 -8.66 -7.67 -3.65
CA LEU A 22 -9.72 -6.69 -3.86
C LEU A 22 -10.87 -6.83 -2.85
N ALA A 23 -11.17 -8.02 -2.35
CA ALA A 23 -12.16 -8.18 -1.28
C ALA A 23 -11.77 -7.42 0.01
N PHE A 24 -10.48 -7.36 0.34
CA PHE A 24 -9.99 -6.58 1.49
C PHE A 24 -10.18 -5.05 1.32
N SER A 25 -10.37 -4.54 0.10
CA SER A 25 -10.70 -3.12 -0.10
C SER A 25 -12.09 -2.75 0.45
N PHE A 26 -12.97 -3.73 0.65
CA PHE A 26 -14.27 -3.56 1.32
C PHE A 26 -14.17 -3.57 2.85
N PHE A 27 -12.96 -3.63 3.43
CA PHE A 27 -12.73 -3.60 4.88
C PHE A 27 -13.52 -2.51 5.63
N PRO A 28 -13.62 -1.25 5.16
CA PRO A 28 -14.43 -0.22 5.83
C PRO A 28 -15.88 -0.64 6.10
N MET A 29 -16.50 -1.35 5.15
CA MET A 29 -17.90 -1.77 5.28
C MET A 29 -18.12 -2.79 6.40
N LEU A 30 -17.05 -3.46 6.87
CA LEU A 30 -17.15 -4.34 8.05
C LEU A 30 -17.60 -3.56 9.29
N LEU A 31 -17.33 -2.26 9.39
CA LEU A 31 -17.81 -1.43 10.50
C LEU A 31 -19.33 -1.42 10.60
N ILE A 32 -20.05 -1.49 9.47
CA ILE A 32 -21.51 -1.55 9.45
C ILE A 32 -21.99 -2.86 10.08
N VAL A 33 -21.35 -3.96 9.71
CA VAL A 33 -21.68 -5.31 10.23
C VAL A 33 -21.32 -5.42 11.70
N VAL A 34 -20.12 -4.97 12.07
CA VAL A 34 -19.64 -5.00 13.45
C VAL A 34 -20.49 -4.09 14.33
N GLY A 35 -20.99 -2.97 13.82
CA GLY A 35 -21.94 -2.11 14.51
C GLY A 35 -23.24 -2.80 14.95
N LEU A 36 -23.60 -3.93 14.33
CA LEU A 36 -24.74 -4.75 14.75
C LEU A 36 -24.44 -5.61 15.99
N PHE A 37 -23.15 -5.77 16.33
CA PHE A 37 -22.69 -6.58 17.45
C PHE A 37 -21.99 -5.68 18.47
N ASN A 38 -22.37 -5.76 19.75
CA ASN A 38 -21.69 -5.03 20.84
C ASN A 38 -20.31 -5.65 21.12
N THR A 39 -19.36 -5.46 20.21
CA THR A 39 -18.01 -6.01 20.29
C THR A 39 -16.98 -4.89 20.43
N ASN A 40 -15.82 -5.22 21.01
CA ASN A 40 -14.67 -4.31 21.08
C ASN A 40 -13.84 -4.29 19.79
N PHE A 41 -14.35 -4.90 18.72
CA PHE A 41 -13.64 -5.00 17.45
C PHE A 41 -13.87 -3.71 16.65
N MET A 42 -12.79 -3.09 16.16
CA MET A 42 -12.83 -1.88 15.33
C MET A 42 -13.65 -0.71 15.92
N GLN A 43 -13.51 -0.45 17.22
CA GLN A 43 -14.09 0.77 17.81
C GLN A 43 -13.32 2.00 17.35
N LEU A 44 -14.04 2.96 16.77
CA LEU A 44 -13.52 4.27 16.45
C LEU A 44 -13.70 5.16 17.69
N SER A 45 -12.59 5.72 18.17
CA SER A 45 -12.58 6.70 19.25
C SER A 45 -12.08 8.02 18.70
N ALA A 46 -12.97 9.00 18.61
CA ALA A 46 -12.63 10.37 18.22
C ALA A 46 -13.40 11.35 19.12
N PRO A 47 -12.85 12.57 19.33
CA PRO A 47 -13.59 13.65 19.97
C PRO A 47 -14.95 13.88 19.30
N VAL A 48 -15.92 14.35 20.08
CA VAL A 48 -17.29 14.58 19.61
C VAL A 48 -17.28 15.53 18.42
N GLY A 49 -17.90 15.12 17.31
CA GLY A 49 -18.00 15.89 16.07
C GLY A 49 -16.69 16.21 15.35
N SER A 50 -15.57 15.53 15.62
CA SER A 50 -14.29 15.86 14.99
C SER A 50 -14.01 15.04 13.72
N LEU A 51 -14.42 13.77 13.66
CA LEU A 51 -13.98 12.84 12.60
C LEU A 51 -14.57 13.21 11.23
N SER A 52 -13.75 13.72 10.34
CA SER A 52 -14.05 13.95 8.92
C SER A 52 -13.85 12.68 8.07
N PHE A 53 -14.35 12.71 6.83
CA PHE A 53 -14.17 11.60 5.90
C PHE A 53 -12.69 11.30 5.62
N PHE A 54 -11.86 12.33 5.39
CA PHE A 54 -10.44 12.10 5.07
C PHE A 54 -9.64 11.55 6.25
N GLU A 55 -9.95 11.95 7.48
CA GLU A 55 -9.35 11.34 8.68
C GLU A 55 -9.75 9.87 8.79
N PHE A 56 -11.03 9.56 8.56
CA PHE A 56 -11.51 8.18 8.52
C PHE A 56 -10.82 7.36 7.41
N PHE A 57 -10.72 7.90 6.20
CA PHE A 57 -10.04 7.25 5.08
C PHE A 57 -8.55 7.03 5.37
N SER A 58 -7.88 8.01 5.98
CA SER A 58 -6.50 7.88 6.43
C SER A 58 -6.34 6.75 7.45
N ALA A 59 -7.23 6.67 8.44
CA ALA A 59 -7.23 5.61 9.43
C ALA A 59 -7.44 4.23 8.77
N VAL A 60 -8.39 4.11 7.85
CA VAL A 60 -8.63 2.88 7.08
C VAL A 60 -7.38 2.43 6.33
N LEU A 61 -6.74 3.33 5.57
CA LEU A 61 -5.53 2.98 4.80
C LEU A 61 -4.41 2.50 5.72
N PHE A 62 -4.20 3.22 6.83
CA PHE A 62 -3.19 2.88 7.82
C PHE A 62 -3.47 1.50 8.46
N THR A 63 -4.71 1.23 8.85
CA THR A 63 -5.12 -0.06 9.39
C THR A 63 -4.96 -1.19 8.36
N GLN A 64 -5.42 -0.99 7.12
CA GLN A 64 -5.27 -2.00 6.06
C GLN A 64 -3.81 -2.35 5.79
N TYR A 65 -2.90 -1.37 5.84
CA TYR A 65 -1.47 -1.61 5.68
C TYR A 65 -0.88 -2.44 6.85
N GLN A 66 -1.37 -2.22 8.07
CA GLN A 66 -0.95 -2.98 9.26
C GLN A 66 -1.52 -4.40 9.31
N MET A 67 -2.68 -4.64 8.69
CA MET A 67 -3.27 -5.96 8.68
C MET A 67 -2.38 -6.94 7.91
N THR A 68 -1.91 -7.98 8.61
CA THR A 68 -1.04 -9.01 8.04
C THR A 68 -1.66 -9.68 6.81
N LEU A 69 -2.97 -9.94 6.83
CA LEU A 69 -3.64 -10.69 5.76
C LEU A 69 -3.63 -9.96 4.40
N PRO A 70 -4.16 -8.73 4.25
CA PRO A 70 -4.05 -7.97 3.00
C PRO A 70 -2.61 -7.89 2.50
N LEU A 71 -1.67 -7.53 3.39
CA LEU A 71 -0.26 -7.39 3.07
C LEU A 71 0.34 -8.68 2.48
N VAL A 72 0.09 -9.83 3.11
CA VAL A 72 0.58 -11.14 2.65
C VAL A 72 0.02 -11.47 1.27
N VAL A 73 -1.26 -11.21 1.02
CA VAL A 73 -1.86 -11.46 -0.31
C VAL A 73 -1.21 -10.57 -1.37
N PHE A 74 -0.94 -9.31 -1.06
CA PHE A 74 -0.23 -8.41 -1.97
C PHE A 74 1.19 -8.89 -2.29
N ILE A 75 1.96 -9.30 -1.28
CA ILE A 75 3.30 -9.86 -1.49
C ILE A 75 3.23 -11.16 -2.30
N TYR A 76 2.24 -12.02 -2.03
CA TYR A 76 2.04 -13.25 -2.79
C TYR A 76 1.73 -12.98 -4.26
N ILE A 77 0.85 -12.01 -4.54
CA ILE A 77 0.55 -11.58 -5.91
C ILE A 77 1.83 -11.19 -6.65
N VAL A 78 2.72 -10.42 -6.00
CA VAL A 78 4.03 -10.06 -6.57
C VAL A 78 4.87 -11.31 -6.84
N SER A 79 4.92 -12.25 -5.89
CA SER A 79 5.62 -13.53 -6.09
C SER A 79 5.10 -14.31 -7.30
N THR A 80 3.78 -14.38 -7.49
CA THR A 80 3.21 -15.12 -8.62
C THR A 80 3.42 -14.45 -9.99
N ILE A 81 3.70 -13.15 -10.04
CA ILE A 81 4.02 -12.43 -11.29
C ILE A 81 5.49 -12.63 -11.68
N PHE A 82 6.38 -12.69 -10.70
CA PHE A 82 7.81 -12.80 -10.95
C PHE A 82 8.29 -14.23 -10.82
N ARG A 83 8.23 -14.81 -9.62
CA ARG A 83 8.87 -16.10 -9.33
C ARG A 83 8.19 -17.26 -10.04
N ASP A 84 6.86 -17.33 -10.05
CA ASP A 84 6.17 -18.46 -10.68
C ASP A 84 6.43 -18.53 -12.19
N GLU A 85 6.55 -17.37 -12.86
CA GLU A 85 6.90 -17.34 -14.29
C GLU A 85 8.35 -17.74 -14.56
N ILE A 86 9.26 -17.44 -13.62
CA ILE A 86 10.67 -17.86 -13.68
C ILE A 86 10.75 -19.38 -13.48
N THR A 87 10.08 -19.93 -12.48
CA THR A 87 10.16 -21.37 -12.16
C THR A 87 9.42 -22.25 -13.17
N SER A 88 8.35 -21.75 -13.79
CA SER A 88 7.57 -22.47 -14.81
C SER A 88 8.13 -22.35 -16.22
N GLY A 89 9.19 -21.57 -16.43
CA GLY A 89 9.78 -21.37 -17.76
C GLY A 89 8.93 -20.53 -18.71
N ILE A 90 7.81 -19.94 -18.25
CA ILE A 90 6.97 -19.02 -19.04
C ILE A 90 7.79 -17.83 -19.54
N MET A 91 8.87 -17.47 -18.83
CA MET A 91 9.81 -16.42 -19.24
C MET A 91 10.46 -16.68 -20.61
N TYR A 92 10.50 -17.93 -21.08
CA TYR A 92 10.92 -18.33 -22.44
C TYR A 92 10.02 -17.76 -23.54
N LEU A 93 8.72 -17.62 -23.27
CA LEU A 93 7.76 -17.07 -24.24
C LEU A 93 8.03 -15.59 -24.55
N TYR A 94 8.79 -14.89 -23.71
CA TYR A 94 9.14 -13.48 -23.88
C TYR A 94 10.56 -13.29 -24.42
N LYS A 95 11.14 -14.30 -25.09
CA LYS A 95 12.56 -14.29 -25.43
C LYS A 95 13.01 -13.14 -26.33
N ASP A 96 12.10 -12.66 -27.17
CA ASP A 96 12.35 -11.60 -28.14
C ASP A 96 12.07 -10.19 -27.58
N ILE A 97 11.63 -10.10 -26.32
CA ILE A 97 11.31 -8.84 -25.65
C ILE A 97 12.40 -8.50 -24.64
N SER A 98 12.87 -7.25 -24.64
CA SER A 98 13.90 -6.82 -23.69
C SER A 98 13.43 -6.96 -22.23
N ARG A 99 14.32 -7.47 -21.37
CA ARG A 99 14.05 -7.71 -19.95
C ARG A 99 13.58 -6.46 -19.20
N LYS A 100 14.15 -5.29 -19.54
CA LYS A 100 13.74 -3.99 -18.99
C LYS A 100 12.28 -3.67 -19.30
N VAL A 101 11.82 -3.93 -20.52
CA VAL A 101 10.43 -3.69 -20.93
C VAL A 101 9.50 -4.61 -20.15
N ILE A 102 9.84 -5.89 -19.98
CA ILE A 102 9.03 -6.84 -19.21
C ILE A 102 8.96 -6.43 -17.73
N LEU A 103 10.10 -6.12 -17.10
CA LEU A 103 10.16 -5.67 -15.71
C LEU A 103 9.28 -4.43 -15.48
N ASN A 104 9.42 -3.41 -16.33
CA ASN A 104 8.62 -2.19 -16.23
C ASN A 104 7.14 -2.44 -16.45
N ALA A 105 6.79 -3.39 -17.33
CA ALA A 105 5.40 -3.77 -17.55
C ALA A 105 4.79 -4.42 -16.31
N LYS A 106 5.52 -5.35 -15.67
CA LYS A 106 5.10 -6.04 -14.45
C LYS A 106 4.99 -5.11 -13.25
N LEU A 107 6.00 -4.26 -13.02
CA LEU A 107 5.95 -3.24 -11.97
C LEU A 107 4.80 -2.25 -12.20
N GLY A 108 4.56 -1.84 -13.46
CA GLY A 108 3.42 -1.02 -13.81
C GLY A 108 2.07 -1.71 -13.56
N ALA A 109 1.97 -3.02 -13.80
CA ALA A 109 0.75 -3.78 -13.52
C ALA A 109 0.46 -3.89 -12.01
N ILE A 110 1.50 -4.09 -11.19
CA ILE A 110 1.40 -4.06 -9.72
C ILE A 110 0.94 -2.68 -9.23
N LEU A 111 1.52 -1.61 -9.79
CA LEU A 111 1.14 -0.24 -9.44
C LEU A 111 -0.32 0.08 -9.83
N LEU A 112 -0.77 -0.31 -11.02
CA LEU A 112 -2.18 -0.17 -11.42
C LEU A 112 -3.12 -0.96 -10.51
N PHE A 113 -2.70 -2.15 -10.05
CA PHE A 113 -3.47 -2.95 -9.11
C PHE A 113 -3.59 -2.29 -7.74
N GLN A 114 -2.51 -1.69 -7.24
CA GLN A 114 -2.58 -0.92 -6.00
C GLN A 114 -3.46 0.33 -6.14
N ILE A 115 -3.39 1.05 -7.26
CA ILE A 115 -4.29 2.19 -7.53
C ILE A 115 -5.75 1.72 -7.52
N LEU A 116 -6.07 0.61 -8.20
CA LEU A 116 -7.42 0.04 -8.20
C LEU A 116 -7.87 -0.30 -6.78
N TYR A 117 -7.01 -0.94 -5.98
CA TYR A 117 -7.31 -1.25 -4.58
C TYR A 117 -7.62 0.00 -3.76
N ILE A 118 -6.79 1.05 -3.86
CA ILE A 118 -6.98 2.31 -3.14
C ILE A 118 -8.28 2.99 -3.57
N VAL A 119 -8.61 2.97 -4.87
CA VAL A 119 -9.85 3.56 -5.40
C VAL A 119 -11.07 2.85 -4.85
N ILE A 120 -11.07 1.51 -4.81
CA ILE A 120 -12.21 0.77 -4.25
C ILE A 120 -12.29 1.00 -2.73
N THR A 121 -11.17 1.00 -2.02
CA THR A 121 -11.14 1.36 -0.58
C THR A 121 -11.71 2.76 -0.36
N PHE A 122 -11.37 3.74 -1.21
CA PHE A 122 -11.88 5.11 -1.11
C PHE A 122 -13.42 5.15 -1.22
N PHE A 123 -13.99 4.50 -2.23
CA PHE A 123 -15.45 4.45 -2.40
C PHE A 123 -16.14 3.64 -1.30
N SER A 124 -15.51 2.56 -0.84
CA SER A 124 -15.98 1.76 0.29
C SER A 124 -16.00 2.57 1.59
N SER A 125 -14.94 3.32 1.87
CA SER A 125 -14.88 4.24 2.99
C SER A 125 -15.90 5.37 2.86
N LEU A 126 -16.10 5.91 1.66
CA LEU A 126 -17.05 7.01 1.42
C LEU A 126 -18.48 6.54 1.70
N PHE A 127 -18.84 5.36 1.19
CA PHE A 127 -20.12 4.73 1.47
C PHE A 127 -20.31 4.50 2.97
N THR A 128 -19.33 3.87 3.63
CA THR A 128 -19.39 3.57 5.07
C THR A 128 -19.53 4.85 5.91
N TYR A 129 -18.78 5.89 5.56
CA TYR A 129 -18.79 7.14 6.30
C TYR A 129 -20.17 7.81 6.26
N TYR A 130 -20.72 8.02 5.06
CA TYR A 130 -21.97 8.75 4.90
C TYR A 130 -23.23 7.94 5.24
N VAL A 131 -23.20 6.61 5.09
CA VAL A 131 -24.36 5.76 5.42
C VAL A 131 -24.41 5.43 6.91
N TYR A 132 -23.26 5.13 7.52
CA TYR A 132 -23.22 4.62 8.89
C TYR A 132 -22.60 5.61 9.87
N LEU A 133 -21.38 6.12 9.61
CA LEU A 133 -20.66 6.93 10.60
C LEU A 133 -21.28 8.32 10.83
N VAL A 134 -21.93 8.93 9.86
CA VAL A 134 -22.59 10.25 10.03
C VAL A 134 -23.63 10.25 11.16
N HIS A 135 -24.22 9.10 11.47
CA HIS A 135 -25.19 8.97 12.56
C HIS A 135 -24.54 8.80 13.94
N GLN A 136 -23.20 8.73 14.01
CA GLN A 136 -22.45 8.56 15.24
C GLN A 136 -22.04 9.93 15.84
N PRO A 137 -22.00 10.06 17.17
CA PRO A 137 -21.78 11.36 17.84
C PRO A 137 -20.39 11.96 17.62
N TYR A 138 -19.39 11.14 17.28
CA TYR A 138 -18.01 11.58 17.05
C TYR A 138 -17.74 12.06 15.62
N THR A 139 -18.71 11.95 14.73
CA THR A 139 -18.53 12.25 13.31
C THR A 139 -18.91 13.68 12.99
N SER A 140 -18.08 14.39 12.21
CA SER A 140 -18.33 15.79 11.83
C SER A 140 -19.31 15.93 10.66
N GLY A 141 -19.49 14.87 9.87
CA GLY A 141 -20.26 14.88 8.62
C GLY A 141 -19.57 15.63 7.47
N ARG A 142 -18.38 16.17 7.70
CA ARG A 142 -17.63 16.95 6.72
C ARG A 142 -16.70 16.06 5.91
N PHE A 143 -16.49 16.46 4.66
CA PHE A 143 -15.56 15.76 3.78
C PHE A 143 -14.09 15.98 4.22
N TRP A 144 -13.76 17.20 4.63
CA TRP A 144 -12.41 17.62 5.01
C TRP A 144 -12.33 17.97 6.50
N PRO A 145 -11.16 17.79 7.17
CA PRO A 145 -10.95 18.28 8.53
C PRO A 145 -11.14 19.79 8.62
N SER A 146 -11.61 20.27 9.76
CA SER A 146 -11.86 21.71 9.97
C SER A 146 -10.63 22.51 10.38
N GLN A 147 -9.68 21.89 11.08
CA GLN A 147 -8.45 22.56 11.51
C GLN A 147 -7.34 22.31 10.49
N ILE A 148 -6.53 23.33 10.24
CA ILE A 148 -5.44 23.23 9.27
C ILE A 148 -4.40 22.18 9.68
N ASP A 149 -4.16 22.02 10.98
CA ASP A 149 -3.22 21.04 11.52
C ASP A 149 -3.70 19.60 11.24
N ASP A 150 -4.99 19.34 11.42
CA ASP A 150 -5.62 18.05 11.09
C ASP A 150 -5.55 17.74 9.59
N VAL A 151 -5.71 18.76 8.75
CA VAL A 151 -5.53 18.64 7.29
C VAL A 151 -4.10 18.22 6.96
N GLN A 152 -3.12 18.91 7.53
CA GLN A 152 -1.70 18.63 7.30
C GLN A 152 -1.33 17.22 7.74
N TYR A 153 -1.78 16.83 8.94
CA TYR A 153 -1.60 15.49 9.49
C TYR A 153 -2.19 14.42 8.56
N THR A 154 -3.44 14.61 8.14
CA THR A 154 -4.18 13.66 7.31
C THR A 154 -3.52 13.47 5.95
N VAL A 155 -3.10 14.55 5.29
CA VAL A 155 -2.43 14.49 3.99
C VAL A 155 -1.10 13.73 4.09
N ILE A 156 -0.28 14.04 5.09
CA ILE A 156 1.01 13.35 5.29
C ILE A 156 0.81 11.88 5.66
N SER A 157 -0.21 11.55 6.45
CA SER A 157 -0.51 10.17 6.82
C SER A 157 -0.95 9.32 5.62
N ILE A 158 -1.84 9.85 4.78
CA ILE A 158 -2.26 9.18 3.55
C ILE A 158 -1.07 8.99 2.60
N LEU A 159 -0.32 10.06 2.32
CA LEU A 159 0.84 9.99 1.43
C LEU A 159 1.91 9.04 1.96
N GLY A 160 2.27 9.14 3.24
CA GLY A 160 3.26 8.30 3.88
C GLY A 160 2.88 6.83 3.83
N THR A 161 1.62 6.50 4.11
CA THR A 161 1.12 5.12 4.06
C THR A 161 1.16 4.55 2.63
N ILE A 162 0.69 5.30 1.63
CA ILE A 162 0.70 4.85 0.23
C ILE A 162 2.14 4.62 -0.27
N LEU A 163 3.06 5.54 0.03
CA LEU A 163 4.45 5.45 -0.40
C LEU A 163 5.19 4.30 0.27
N VAL A 164 5.00 4.08 1.58
CA VAL A 164 5.58 2.92 2.27
C VAL A 164 5.03 1.61 1.70
N PHE A 165 3.73 1.55 1.40
CA PHE A 165 3.15 0.36 0.81
C PHE A 165 3.73 0.08 -0.58
N LEU A 166 3.91 1.11 -1.43
CA LEU A 166 4.61 1.00 -2.71
C LEU A 166 6.05 0.46 -2.53
N LEU A 167 6.79 0.96 -1.54
CA LEU A 167 8.14 0.48 -1.24
C LEU A 167 8.14 -0.99 -0.82
N CYS A 168 7.17 -1.42 -0.01
CA CYS A 168 7.02 -2.82 0.37
C CYS A 168 6.81 -3.73 -0.86
N LEU A 169 5.96 -3.31 -1.81
CA LEU A 169 5.75 -4.05 -3.06
C LEU A 169 7.01 -4.11 -3.93
N LEU A 170 7.82 -3.05 -3.95
CA LEU A 170 9.10 -3.02 -4.66
C LEU A 170 10.14 -3.95 -4.02
N VAL A 171 10.23 -3.95 -2.70
CA VAL A 171 11.08 -4.90 -1.95
C VAL A 171 10.65 -6.33 -2.23
N ALA A 172 9.35 -6.61 -2.17
CA ALA A 172 8.80 -7.93 -2.52
C ALA A 172 9.11 -8.31 -3.98
N SER A 173 9.09 -7.35 -4.92
CA SER A 173 9.40 -7.62 -6.33
C SER A 173 10.86 -8.00 -6.52
N LEU A 174 11.79 -7.27 -5.90
CA LEU A 174 13.21 -7.58 -5.91
C LEU A 174 13.48 -8.94 -5.26
N ALA A 175 12.91 -9.18 -4.09
CA ALA A 175 13.04 -10.44 -3.37
C ALA A 175 12.50 -11.61 -4.22
N SER A 176 11.37 -11.43 -4.91
CA SER A 176 10.77 -12.45 -5.77
C SER A 176 11.64 -12.84 -6.97
N ILE A 177 12.49 -11.93 -7.45
CA ILE A 177 13.38 -12.21 -8.57
C ILE A 177 14.51 -13.14 -8.12
N ILE A 178 14.97 -12.99 -6.87
CA ILE A 178 16.18 -13.65 -6.35
C ILE A 178 15.82 -14.91 -5.54
N LEU A 179 14.78 -14.83 -4.71
CA LEU A 179 14.43 -15.81 -3.69
C LEU A 179 13.21 -16.67 -4.09
N THR A 180 12.93 -17.71 -3.30
CA THR A 180 11.70 -18.51 -3.47
C THR A 180 10.48 -17.77 -2.92
N ASN A 181 9.27 -18.25 -3.23
CA ASN A 181 8.01 -17.64 -2.79
C ASN A 181 7.96 -17.46 -1.26
N GLY A 182 8.34 -18.49 -0.49
CA GLY A 182 8.34 -18.43 0.98
C GLY A 182 9.29 -17.38 1.55
N PHE A 183 10.52 -17.32 1.04
CA PHE A 183 11.49 -16.30 1.47
C PHE A 183 11.09 -14.88 1.03
N THR A 184 10.47 -14.74 -0.14
CA THR A 184 9.93 -13.46 -0.62
C THR A 184 8.86 -12.92 0.32
N MET A 185 7.92 -13.78 0.72
CA MET A 185 6.90 -13.45 1.72
C MET A 185 7.54 -13.00 3.03
N LEU A 186 8.50 -13.77 3.54
CA LEU A 186 9.19 -13.47 4.79
C LEU A 186 9.89 -12.10 4.73
N VAL A 187 10.63 -11.80 3.65
CA VAL A 187 11.30 -10.50 3.47
C VAL A 187 10.30 -9.36 3.40
N GLY A 188 9.20 -9.52 2.65
CA GLY A 188 8.16 -8.50 2.54
C GLY A 188 7.45 -8.23 3.87
N ILE A 189 7.14 -9.27 4.64
CA ILE A 189 6.51 -9.15 5.96
C ILE A 189 7.46 -8.46 6.94
N ILE A 190 8.73 -8.89 7.02
CA ILE A 190 9.72 -8.26 7.89
C ILE A 190 9.89 -6.78 7.55
N PHE A 191 9.98 -6.45 6.26
CA PHE A 191 10.06 -5.06 5.81
C PHE A 191 8.83 -4.26 6.25
N ALA A 192 7.63 -4.78 6.05
CA ALA A 192 6.41 -4.10 6.43
C ALA A 192 6.30 -3.90 7.96
N SER A 193 6.58 -4.95 8.75
CA SER A 193 6.61 -4.87 10.21
C SER A 193 7.63 -3.86 10.70
N PHE A 194 8.84 -3.85 10.12
CA PHE A 194 9.87 -2.87 10.46
C PHE A 194 9.46 -1.45 10.08
N SER A 195 8.86 -1.26 8.90
CA SER A 195 8.33 0.05 8.46
C SER A 195 7.20 0.57 9.34
N PHE A 196 6.45 -0.32 9.98
CA PHE A 196 5.38 0.03 10.91
C PHE A 196 5.92 0.42 12.29
N ILE A 197 6.93 -0.30 12.80
CA ILE A 197 7.51 -0.06 14.13
C ILE A 197 8.45 1.15 14.12
N ALA A 198 9.20 1.36 13.04
CA ALA A 198 10.23 2.40 12.94
C ALA A 198 9.74 3.83 13.27
N PRO A 199 8.55 4.30 12.84
CA PRO A 199 7.96 5.57 13.24
C PRO A 199 7.86 5.84 14.75
N HIS A 200 7.78 4.79 15.56
CA HIS A 200 7.65 4.90 17.02
C HIS A 200 9.00 4.95 17.75
N LEU A 201 10.11 4.75 17.04
CA LEU A 201 11.46 4.77 17.58
C LEU A 201 12.13 6.12 17.29
N ALA A 202 12.75 6.72 18.31
CA ALA A 202 13.23 8.10 18.27
C ALA A 202 14.19 8.41 17.09
N SER A 203 15.08 7.48 16.75
CA SER A 203 16.05 7.61 15.66
C SER A 203 15.52 7.14 14.31
N LEU A 204 14.63 6.13 14.29
CA LEU A 204 14.16 5.49 13.06
C LEU A 204 12.92 6.14 12.44
N LYS A 205 12.30 7.12 13.11
CA LYS A 205 11.13 7.86 12.61
C LYS A 205 11.36 8.57 11.28
N TYR A 206 12.61 8.85 10.90
CA TYR A 206 12.96 9.50 9.63
C TYR A 206 13.24 8.53 8.49
N VAL A 207 13.29 7.22 8.77
CA VAL A 207 13.70 6.19 7.79
C VAL A 207 12.58 5.85 6.81
N PHE A 208 11.32 6.03 7.20
CA PHE A 208 10.18 5.66 6.35
C PHE A 208 9.23 6.84 6.12
N PRO A 209 8.59 6.92 4.94
CA PRO A 209 7.64 7.99 4.62
C PRO A 209 6.50 8.16 5.65
N ASN A 210 5.99 7.06 6.23
CA ASN A 210 4.93 7.10 7.26
C ASN A 210 5.40 7.67 8.61
N GLY A 211 6.70 7.74 8.89
CA GLY A 211 7.22 8.24 10.16
C GLY A 211 7.16 9.76 10.30
N TYR A 212 7.05 10.50 9.19
CA TYR A 212 7.00 11.96 9.17
C TYR A 212 5.71 12.54 9.74
N VAL A 213 4.65 11.72 9.90
CA VAL A 213 3.44 12.07 10.64
C VAL A 213 3.78 12.48 12.08
N ASN A 214 4.72 11.77 12.72
CA ASN A 214 5.13 12.01 14.10
C ASN A 214 6.12 13.17 14.26
N VAL A 215 6.56 13.77 13.15
CA VAL A 215 7.58 14.83 13.11
C VAL A 215 6.96 16.21 12.85
N LEU A 216 5.70 16.26 12.40
CA LEU A 216 4.97 17.49 12.08
C LEU A 216 4.95 18.53 13.20
N GLY A 217 4.95 18.14 14.47
CA GLY A 217 5.01 19.08 15.60
C GLY A 217 6.34 19.84 15.73
N HIS A 218 7.40 19.40 15.05
CA HIS A 218 8.74 19.99 15.10
C HIS A 218 9.24 20.48 13.74
N MET A 219 8.57 20.12 12.64
CA MET A 219 9.02 20.37 11.28
C MET A 219 7.85 20.86 10.43
N SER A 220 8.09 21.87 9.58
CA SER A 220 7.03 22.44 8.76
C SER A 220 6.43 21.42 7.78
N PHE A 221 5.14 21.56 7.48
CA PHE A 221 4.41 20.72 6.53
C PHE A 221 5.14 20.54 5.18
N ASN A 222 5.60 21.64 4.59
CA ASN A 222 6.27 21.65 3.28
C ASN A 222 7.59 20.87 3.32
N SER A 223 8.39 21.05 4.38
CA SER A 223 9.63 20.28 4.54
C SER A 223 9.36 18.79 4.73
N SER A 224 8.30 18.42 5.46
CA SER A 224 7.91 17.02 5.63
C SER A 224 7.54 16.38 4.30
N ILE A 225 6.72 17.03 3.46
CA ILE A 225 6.37 16.51 2.13
C ILE A 225 7.63 16.33 1.27
N LEU A 226 8.50 17.34 1.22
CA LEU A 226 9.71 17.28 0.42
C LEU A 226 10.61 16.10 0.82
N LEU A 227 10.80 15.89 2.12
CA LEU A 227 11.62 14.79 2.64
C LEU A 227 11.00 13.42 2.39
N ILE A 228 9.69 13.26 2.59
CA ILE A 228 8.95 12.03 2.27
C ILE A 228 9.15 11.67 0.79
N MET A 229 8.98 12.65 -0.10
CA MET A 229 9.12 12.44 -1.55
C MET A 229 10.57 12.12 -1.93
N LEU A 230 11.54 12.85 -1.38
CA LEU A 230 12.96 12.61 -1.63
C LEU A 230 13.37 11.20 -1.18
N LEU A 231 12.95 10.80 0.02
CA LEU A 231 13.25 9.48 0.58
C LEU A 231 12.62 8.37 -0.27
N PHE A 232 11.36 8.54 -0.68
CA PHE A 232 10.72 7.60 -1.58
C PHE A 232 11.47 7.46 -2.91
N VAL A 233 11.87 8.57 -3.54
CA VAL A 233 12.61 8.55 -4.82
C VAL A 233 13.95 7.83 -4.67
N VAL A 234 14.69 8.08 -3.59
CA VAL A 234 15.96 7.42 -3.32
C VAL A 234 15.77 5.90 -3.18
N TYR A 235 14.83 5.46 -2.33
CA TYR A 235 14.57 4.03 -2.14
C TYR A 235 14.02 3.37 -3.40
N TYR A 236 13.12 4.04 -4.12
CA TYR A 236 12.62 3.59 -5.41
C TYR A 236 13.77 3.37 -6.40
N ALA A 237 14.68 4.34 -6.53
CA ALA A 237 15.79 4.26 -7.46
C ALA A 237 16.72 3.08 -7.13
N ILE A 238 17.08 2.90 -5.86
CA ILE A 238 17.94 1.80 -5.40
C ILE A 238 17.28 0.45 -5.71
N LEU A 239 16.02 0.26 -5.29
CA LEU A 239 15.28 -0.99 -5.49
C LEU A 239 15.05 -1.30 -6.97
N TYR A 240 14.74 -0.28 -7.77
CA TYR A 240 14.53 -0.42 -9.21
C TYR A 240 15.81 -0.79 -9.96
N ILE A 241 16.93 -0.11 -9.67
CA ILE A 241 18.24 -0.41 -10.29
C ILE A 241 18.67 -1.83 -9.92
N ALA A 242 18.53 -2.22 -8.64
CA ALA A 242 18.81 -3.58 -8.19
C ALA A 242 17.92 -4.60 -8.93
N SER A 243 16.61 -4.35 -9.01
CA SER A 243 15.67 -5.22 -9.70
C SER A 243 16.04 -5.39 -11.17
N LEU A 244 16.43 -4.30 -11.85
CA LEU A 244 16.85 -4.34 -13.25
C LEU A 244 18.14 -5.14 -13.44
N TYR A 245 19.11 -4.97 -12.56
CA TYR A 245 20.36 -5.72 -12.58
C TYR A 245 20.12 -7.22 -12.45
N PHE A 246 19.39 -7.66 -11.44
CA PHE A 246 19.11 -9.09 -11.24
C PHE A 246 18.21 -9.66 -12.34
N TYR A 247 17.17 -8.94 -12.75
CA TYR A 247 16.23 -9.40 -13.77
C TYR A 247 16.87 -9.55 -15.15
N SER A 248 17.86 -8.70 -15.48
CA SER A 248 18.60 -8.79 -16.74
C SER A 248 19.49 -10.04 -16.84
N ARG A 249 19.86 -10.64 -15.70
CA ARG A 249 20.74 -11.81 -15.61
C ARG A 249 19.99 -13.15 -15.56
N LEU A 250 18.65 -13.11 -15.60
CA LEU A 250 17.85 -14.32 -15.63
C LEU A 250 17.98 -15.01 -17.00
N GLU A 251 18.60 -16.19 -16.97
CA GLU A 251 18.63 -17.13 -18.08
C GLU A 251 17.25 -17.75 -18.33
N TYR A 252 17.08 -18.35 -19.50
CA TYR A 252 15.83 -18.98 -19.93
C TYR A 252 15.66 -20.39 -19.37
#